data_AF-A0A7S3NX63-F1
#
_entry.id   AF-A0A7S3NX63-F1
#
_cell.length_a   1.000
_cell.length_b   1.000
_cell.length_c   1.000
_cell.angle_alpha   90.00
_cell.angle_beta   90.00
_cell.angle_gamma   90.00
#
_symmetry.space_group_name_H-M   'P 1'
#
loop_
_entity.id
_entity.type
_entity.pdbx_description
1 polymer ?
#
loop_
_entity_poly.entity_id
_entity_poly.type
_entity_poly.pdbx_seq_one_letter_code
_entity_poly.pdbx_strand_id
1 'polypeptide(L)'
;QLLEKLNNLGKTAEIQKEKLRLAKRALNVKTLQIEKLRSENSFVPLDMAGSRLHLAFMFSSPLIRKFNGKTENVMQLDCQSEIDGIIKVCSEMRYEMKYKSVVATPSNLRNVLTDRPVALHFSGHGIDNTPEYMGLRYRSGKDKGNILLFEDENSMVYHLFEQDLKDLIKTTQTQLEVVVVASCQSQFAGEVFLNAGAKHVVCIMQGQKIGDKSCLLFSKVFYQTLFVKNYNVCTSFQIAKDEVKKVIKE
;
A
#
# COMPACT_ATOMS: atom_id res chain seq x y z
N GLN A 1 -33.93 -52.78 3.02
CA GLN A 1 -32.91 -53.12 2.01
C GLN A 1 -32.84 -52.11 0.84
N LEU A 2 -33.92 -51.82 0.10
CA LEU A 2 -33.88 -50.84 -1.02
C LEU A 2 -33.68 -49.38 -0.58
N LEU A 3 -34.39 -48.93 0.47
CA LEU A 3 -34.24 -47.58 1.04
C LEU A 3 -32.83 -47.30 1.59
N GLU A 4 -32.20 -48.32 2.14
CA GLU A 4 -30.86 -48.24 2.72
C GLU A 4 -29.77 -48.11 1.63
N LYS A 5 -29.95 -48.82 0.51
CA LYS A 5 -29.11 -48.66 -0.69
C LYS A 5 -29.24 -47.25 -1.30
N LEU A 6 -30.45 -46.70 -1.37
CA LEU A 6 -30.69 -45.34 -1.87
C LEU A 6 -30.05 -44.26 -0.97
N ASN A 7 -30.15 -44.40 0.35
CA ASN A 7 -29.50 -43.49 1.31
C ASN A 7 -27.96 -43.53 1.20
N ASN A 8 -27.38 -44.72 0.99
CA ASN A 8 -25.94 -44.87 0.82
C ASN A 8 -25.43 -44.29 -0.51
N LEU A 9 -26.22 -44.42 -1.59
CA LEU A 9 -25.95 -43.78 -2.88
C LEU A 9 -25.98 -42.25 -2.77
N GLY A 10 -26.97 -41.68 -2.08
CA GLY A 10 -27.07 -40.23 -1.85
C GLY A 10 -25.87 -39.67 -1.08
N LYS A 11 -25.45 -40.34 0.00
CA LYS A 11 -24.25 -39.96 0.77
C LYS A 11 -22.98 -40.02 -0.08
N THR A 12 -22.86 -41.03 -0.95
CA THR A 12 -21.69 -41.19 -1.81
C THR A 12 -21.61 -40.08 -2.86
N ALA A 13 -22.74 -39.69 -3.45
CA ALA A 13 -22.80 -38.58 -4.40
C ALA A 13 -22.43 -37.23 -3.76
N GLU A 14 -22.87 -37.00 -2.52
CA GLU A 14 -22.56 -35.78 -1.77
C GLU A 14 -21.06 -35.67 -1.44
N ILE A 15 -20.44 -36.78 -1.01
CA ILE A 15 -18.99 -36.85 -0.77
C ILE A 15 -18.20 -36.61 -2.07
N GLN A 16 -18.65 -37.15 -3.20
CA GLN A 16 -18.00 -36.92 -4.50
C GLN A 16 -18.11 -35.46 -4.94
N LYS A 17 -19.25 -34.80 -4.69
CA LYS A 17 -19.47 -33.38 -5.01
C LYS A 17 -18.55 -32.47 -4.20
N GLU A 18 -18.37 -32.75 -2.90
CA GLU A 18 -17.45 -31.97 -2.05
C GLU A 18 -15.98 -32.21 -2.42
N LYS A 19 -15.60 -33.45 -2.75
CA LYS A 19 -14.25 -33.74 -3.29
C LYS A 19 -13.98 -32.97 -4.59
N LEU A 20 -14.95 -32.90 -5.50
CA LEU A 20 -14.83 -32.13 -6.73
C LEU A 20 -14.71 -30.62 -6.45
N ARG A 21 -15.44 -30.10 -5.47
CA ARG A 21 -15.35 -28.70 -5.05
C ARG A 21 -13.98 -28.35 -4.48
N LEU A 22 -13.42 -29.22 -3.63
CA LEU A 22 -12.06 -29.05 -3.08
C LEU A 22 -10.99 -29.14 -4.18
N ALA A 23 -11.13 -30.08 -5.12
CA ALA A 23 -10.22 -30.20 -6.26
C ALA A 23 -10.25 -28.95 -7.16
N LYS A 24 -11.44 -28.38 -7.44
CA LYS A 24 -11.58 -27.12 -8.19
C LYS A 24 -10.95 -25.94 -7.45
N ARG A 25 -11.12 -25.85 -6.13
CA ARG A 25 -10.45 -24.82 -5.31
C ARG A 25 -8.93 -24.95 -5.37
N ALA A 26 -8.40 -26.16 -5.22
CA ALA A 26 -6.96 -26.41 -5.30
C ALA A 26 -6.39 -26.08 -6.69
N LEU A 27 -7.13 -26.37 -7.76
CA LEU A 27 -6.76 -26.02 -9.12
C LEU A 27 -6.73 -24.51 -9.35
N ASN A 28 -7.72 -23.77 -8.85
CA ASN A 28 -7.72 -22.31 -8.91
C ASN A 28 -6.52 -21.71 -8.17
N VAL A 29 -6.19 -22.21 -6.98
CA VAL A 29 -5.00 -21.76 -6.23
C VAL A 29 -3.72 -22.02 -7.02
N LYS A 30 -3.56 -23.21 -7.60
CA LYS A 30 -2.39 -23.52 -8.45
C LYS A 30 -2.32 -22.65 -9.70
N THR A 31 -3.47 -22.35 -10.33
CA THR A 31 -3.54 -21.51 -11.53
C THR A 31 -3.08 -20.09 -11.22
N LEU A 32 -3.60 -19.50 -10.13
CA LEU A 32 -3.16 -18.19 -9.63
C LEU A 32 -1.67 -18.16 -9.29
N GLN A 33 -1.14 -19.26 -8.75
CA GLN A 33 0.28 -19.39 -8.41
C GLN A 33 1.17 -19.49 -9.66
N ILE A 34 0.71 -20.17 -10.72
CA ILE A 34 1.40 -20.24 -12.01
C ILE A 34 1.36 -18.89 -12.73
N GLU A 35 0.23 -18.19 -12.72
CA GLU A 35 0.11 -16.84 -13.28
C GLU A 35 1.03 -15.86 -12.56
N LYS A 36 1.11 -15.95 -11.23
CA LYS A 36 2.07 -15.20 -10.42
C LYS A 36 3.52 -15.48 -10.84
N LEU A 37 3.92 -16.75 -10.93
CA LEU A 37 5.28 -17.13 -11.39
C LEU A 37 5.58 -16.66 -12.82
N ARG A 38 4.59 -16.65 -13.70
CA ARG A 38 4.74 -16.13 -15.08
C ARG A 38 4.93 -14.62 -15.09
N SER A 39 4.18 -13.89 -14.27
CA SER A 39 4.34 -12.44 -14.11
C SER A 39 5.66 -12.06 -13.45
N GLU A 40 6.15 -12.87 -12.50
CA GLU A 40 7.45 -12.68 -11.83
C GLU A 40 8.64 -12.90 -12.78
N ASN A 41 8.46 -13.71 -13.83
CA ASN A 41 9.50 -14.03 -14.83
C ASN A 41 9.46 -13.14 -16.09
N SER A 42 8.38 -12.40 -16.35
CA SER A 42 8.37 -11.41 -17.43
C SER A 42 8.97 -10.11 -16.92
N PHE A 43 10.17 -9.76 -17.38
CA PHE A 43 10.73 -8.43 -17.15
C PHE A 43 9.86 -7.39 -17.88
N VAL A 44 9.01 -6.70 -17.12
CA VAL A 44 8.32 -5.49 -17.58
C VAL A 44 9.07 -4.31 -16.98
N PRO A 45 9.82 -3.54 -17.78
CA PRO A 45 10.48 -2.34 -17.29
C PRO A 45 9.43 -1.30 -16.86
N LEU A 46 9.80 -0.40 -15.96
CA LEU A 46 8.95 0.74 -15.61
C LEU A 46 8.62 1.53 -16.86
N ASP A 47 7.34 1.83 -17.06
CA ASP A 47 6.96 2.78 -18.08
C ASP A 47 7.32 4.20 -17.62
N MET A 48 8.48 4.66 -18.06
CA MET A 48 8.95 6.03 -17.83
C MET A 48 8.42 7.00 -18.90
N ALA A 49 7.77 6.50 -19.96
CA ALA A 49 7.38 7.31 -21.10
C ALA A 49 6.26 8.28 -20.73
N GLY A 50 6.47 9.58 -20.98
CA GLY A 50 5.49 10.62 -20.71
C GLY A 50 5.42 11.10 -19.26
N SER A 51 6.10 10.45 -18.32
CA SER A 51 6.21 10.96 -16.94
C SER A 51 7.32 12.01 -16.82
N ARG A 52 7.00 13.14 -16.18
CA ARG A 52 7.99 14.17 -15.84
C ARG A 52 8.60 13.97 -14.46
N LEU A 53 8.11 12.98 -13.70
CA LEU A 53 8.39 12.80 -12.29
C LEU A 53 8.60 11.31 -11.97
N HIS A 54 9.82 10.93 -11.57
CA HIS A 54 10.11 9.54 -11.21
C HIS A 54 9.42 9.17 -9.89
N LEU A 55 9.50 10.05 -8.89
CA LEU A 55 8.95 9.81 -7.56
C LEU A 55 8.18 11.02 -7.05
N ALA A 56 6.92 10.83 -6.70
CA ALA A 56 6.23 11.73 -5.79
C ALA A 56 6.24 11.15 -4.38
N PHE A 57 6.89 11.84 -3.46
CA PHE A 57 6.93 11.50 -2.04
C PHE A 57 5.97 12.40 -1.28
N MET A 58 4.96 11.80 -0.68
CA MET A 58 3.99 12.47 0.17
C MET A 58 4.24 12.03 1.61
N PHE A 59 4.31 12.99 2.52
CA PHE A 59 4.50 12.67 3.94
C PHE A 59 3.48 13.35 4.82
N SER A 60 3.16 12.73 5.94
CA SER A 60 2.24 13.27 6.95
C SER A 60 2.83 13.05 8.32
N SER A 61 3.20 14.14 8.99
CA SER A 61 3.60 14.12 10.40
C SER A 61 2.85 15.22 11.16
N PRO A 62 1.50 15.13 11.21
CA PRO A 62 0.68 16.11 11.90
C PRO A 62 1.15 16.23 13.34
N LEU A 63 1.17 17.44 13.88
CA LEU A 63 1.62 17.66 15.25
C LEU A 63 0.54 17.28 16.24
N ILE A 64 -0.72 17.54 15.87
CA ILE A 64 -1.84 17.59 16.79
C ILE A 64 -3.09 16.94 16.20
N ARG A 65 -3.82 16.20 17.03
CA ARG A 65 -5.19 15.73 16.75
C ARG A 65 -6.19 16.27 17.76
N LYS A 66 -7.43 16.51 17.32
CA LYS A 66 -8.57 16.75 18.21
C LYS A 66 -9.29 15.43 18.48
N PHE A 67 -9.24 14.96 19.73
CA PHE A 67 -9.89 13.72 20.16
C PHE A 67 -10.80 14.01 21.36
N ASN A 68 -12.10 13.70 21.23
CA ASN A 68 -13.11 13.94 22.27
C ASN A 68 -13.08 15.35 22.90
N GLY A 69 -12.89 16.37 22.06
CA GLY A 69 -12.84 17.78 22.49
C GLY A 69 -11.51 18.22 23.10
N LYS A 70 -10.53 17.31 23.21
CA LYS A 70 -9.17 17.60 23.68
C LYS A 70 -8.18 17.60 22.52
N THR A 71 -7.08 18.32 22.75
CA THR A 71 -5.96 18.46 21.81
C THR A 71 -4.85 17.51 22.28
N GLU A 72 -4.42 16.59 21.43
CA GLU A 72 -3.41 15.57 21.74
C GLU A 72 -2.28 15.60 20.72
N ASN A 73 -1.05 15.34 21.17
CA ASN A 73 0.09 15.20 20.28
C ASN A 73 -0.01 13.88 19.50
N VAL A 74 0.40 13.91 18.24
CA VAL A 74 0.55 12.72 17.41
C VAL A 74 2.02 12.31 17.38
N MET A 75 2.26 11.00 17.41
CA MET A 75 3.61 10.44 17.27
C MET A 75 4.26 10.96 15.99
N GLN A 76 5.46 11.52 16.11
CA GLN A 76 6.20 12.03 14.96
C GLN A 76 6.91 10.88 14.26
N LEU A 77 6.86 10.88 12.93
CA LEU A 77 7.58 9.93 12.08
C LEU A 77 8.76 10.65 11.43
N ASP A 78 9.88 9.95 11.28
CA ASP A 78 11.05 10.48 10.59
C ASP A 78 10.94 10.29 9.07
N CYS A 79 9.90 10.86 8.48
CA CYS A 79 9.67 10.83 7.03
C CYS A 79 10.77 11.56 6.25
N GLN A 80 11.46 12.52 6.90
CA GLN A 80 12.54 13.29 6.28
C GLN A 80 13.76 12.41 6.02
N SER A 81 14.21 11.64 7.01
CA SER A 81 15.27 10.65 6.82
C SER A 81 14.93 9.61 5.76
N GLU A 82 13.64 9.30 5.57
CA GLU A 82 13.20 8.36 4.53
C GLU A 82 13.47 8.88 3.13
N ILE A 83 12.98 10.08 2.81
CA ILE A 83 13.22 10.68 1.49
C ILE A 83 14.70 11.00 1.28
N ASP A 84 15.39 11.53 2.29
CA ASP A 84 16.82 11.84 2.19
C ASP A 84 17.65 10.58 1.93
N GLY A 85 17.29 9.45 2.57
CA GLY A 85 17.91 8.15 2.32
C GLY A 85 17.74 7.67 0.88
N ILE A 86 16.54 7.85 0.31
CA ILE A 86 16.23 7.49 -1.09
C ILE A 86 17.04 8.36 -2.07
N ILE A 87 17.02 9.68 -1.88
CA ILE A 87 17.71 10.60 -2.80
C ILE A 87 19.22 10.41 -2.71
N LYS A 88 19.76 10.28 -1.49
CA LYS A 88 21.18 10.05 -1.27
C LYS A 88 21.67 8.81 -2.01
N VAL A 89 21.03 7.64 -1.82
CA VAL A 89 21.50 6.40 -2.45
C VAL A 89 21.42 6.45 -3.98
N CYS A 90 20.43 7.15 -4.54
CA CYS A 90 20.33 7.33 -5.99
C CYS A 90 21.44 8.27 -6.51
N SER A 91 21.69 9.37 -5.81
CA SER A 91 22.72 10.36 -6.19
C SER A 91 24.15 9.80 -6.10
N GLU A 92 24.47 9.02 -5.05
CA GLU A 92 25.77 8.36 -4.88
C GLU A 92 26.08 7.39 -6.03
N MET A 93 25.04 6.82 -6.62
CA MET A 93 25.12 5.93 -7.78
C MET A 93 24.99 6.67 -9.12
N ARG A 94 25.07 8.00 -9.12
CA ARG A 94 24.97 8.89 -10.29
C ARG A 94 23.64 8.78 -11.04
N TYR A 95 22.57 8.42 -10.34
CA TYR A 95 21.21 8.45 -10.90
C TYR A 95 20.52 9.75 -10.54
N GLU A 96 20.15 10.54 -11.57
CA GLU A 96 19.42 11.79 -11.39
C GLU A 96 17.91 11.52 -11.26
N MET A 97 17.45 11.44 -10.00
CA MET A 97 16.03 11.24 -9.73
C MET A 97 15.26 12.56 -9.83
N LYS A 98 14.26 12.62 -10.71
CA LYS A 98 13.25 13.68 -10.71
C LYS A 98 12.21 13.34 -9.66
N TYR A 99 12.17 14.11 -8.57
CA TYR A 99 11.24 13.86 -7.48
C TYR A 99 10.57 15.13 -6.98
N LYS A 100 9.46 14.94 -6.25
CA LYS A 100 8.71 15.99 -5.57
C LYS A 100 8.37 15.48 -4.18
N SER A 101 8.72 16.23 -3.14
CA SER A 101 8.34 15.93 -1.76
C SER A 101 7.32 16.95 -1.29
N VAL A 102 6.16 16.51 -0.80
CA VAL A 102 5.09 17.40 -0.33
C VAL A 102 4.38 16.84 0.89
N VAL A 103 3.86 17.75 1.73
CA VAL A 103 2.95 17.37 2.83
C VAL A 103 1.68 16.75 2.25
N ALA A 104 1.18 15.69 2.88
CA ALA A 104 0.01 14.96 2.46
C ALA A 104 -1.26 15.72 2.87
N THR A 105 -1.77 16.52 1.94
CA THR A 105 -3.10 17.14 1.99
C THR A 105 -3.94 16.59 0.82
N PRO A 106 -5.29 16.64 0.89
CA PRO A 106 -6.13 16.23 -0.24
C PRO A 106 -5.79 17.00 -1.53
N SER A 107 -5.53 18.30 -1.42
CA SER A 107 -5.13 19.16 -2.54
C SER A 107 -3.79 18.74 -3.13
N ASN A 108 -2.78 18.46 -2.29
CA ASN A 108 -1.48 18.00 -2.75
C ASN A 108 -1.54 16.63 -3.41
N LEU A 109 -2.37 15.70 -2.91
CA LEU A 109 -2.56 14.40 -3.56
C LEU A 109 -3.13 14.56 -4.97
N ARG A 110 -4.15 15.40 -5.14
CA ARG A 110 -4.73 15.72 -6.46
C ARG A 110 -3.68 16.31 -7.40
N ASN A 111 -2.86 17.24 -6.91
CA ASN A 111 -1.81 17.89 -7.70
C ASN A 111 -0.73 16.88 -8.12
N VAL A 112 -0.24 16.07 -7.18
CA VAL A 112 0.75 15.02 -7.43
C VAL A 112 0.24 14.00 -8.45
N LEU A 113 -1.00 13.55 -8.33
CA LEU A 113 -1.58 12.60 -9.28
C LEU A 113 -1.70 13.19 -10.69
N THR A 114 -1.91 14.50 -10.80
CA THR A 114 -1.94 15.24 -12.09
C THR A 114 -0.56 15.34 -12.73
N ASP A 115 0.52 15.35 -11.93
CA ASP A 115 1.90 15.33 -12.41
C ASP A 115 2.30 13.95 -13.02
N ARG A 116 1.44 12.94 -12.89
CA ARG A 116 1.61 11.56 -13.41
C ARG A 116 2.97 10.94 -13.05
N PRO A 117 3.32 10.84 -11.75
CA PRO A 117 4.57 10.24 -11.34
C PRO A 117 4.61 8.76 -11.71
N VAL A 118 5.81 8.23 -11.92
CA VAL A 118 6.01 6.78 -12.08
C VAL A 118 5.70 6.06 -10.77
N ALA A 119 6.26 6.57 -9.67
CA ALA A 119 6.04 6.05 -8.32
C ALA A 119 5.38 7.09 -7.42
N LEU A 120 4.36 6.70 -6.68
CA LEU A 120 3.82 7.45 -5.54
C LEU A 120 4.24 6.77 -4.24
N HIS A 121 4.84 7.51 -3.33
CA HIS A 121 5.16 7.06 -1.98
C HIS A 121 4.39 7.91 -0.98
N PHE A 122 3.65 7.29 -0.07
CA PHE A 122 3.08 7.93 1.10
C PHE A 122 3.75 7.40 2.36
N SER A 123 4.30 8.29 3.19
CA SER A 123 4.85 7.98 4.51
C SER A 123 4.04 8.71 5.58
N GLY A 124 3.46 7.97 6.53
CA GLY A 124 2.55 8.57 7.49
C GLY A 124 1.83 7.57 8.37
N HIS A 125 0.74 8.02 8.99
CA HIS A 125 -0.06 7.19 9.88
C HIS A 125 -1.34 6.71 9.21
N GLY A 126 -1.78 5.54 9.67
CA GLY A 126 -3.03 4.92 9.26
C GLY A 126 -3.63 4.20 10.45
N ILE A 127 -4.95 4.35 10.57
CA ILE A 127 -5.71 3.89 11.73
C ILE A 127 -6.96 3.17 11.28
N ASP A 128 -7.41 2.24 12.12
CA ASP A 128 -8.70 1.59 11.95
C ASP A 128 -9.82 2.57 12.31
N ASN A 129 -10.91 2.51 11.55
CA ASN A 129 -12.09 3.30 11.83
C ASN A 129 -12.94 2.63 12.92
N THR A 130 -12.48 2.75 14.16
CA THR A 130 -13.16 2.20 15.35
C THR A 130 -13.57 3.32 16.31
N PRO A 131 -14.55 3.09 17.20
CA PRO A 131 -14.89 4.03 18.26
C PRO A 131 -13.69 4.42 19.14
N GLU A 132 -12.75 3.49 19.35
CA GLU A 132 -11.54 3.70 20.16
C GLU A 132 -10.62 4.77 19.55
N TYR A 133 -10.36 4.70 18.23
CA TYR A 133 -9.47 5.66 17.55
C TYR A 133 -10.18 6.94 17.11
N MET A 134 -11.50 6.89 16.90
CA MET A 134 -12.27 8.02 16.35
C MET A 134 -13.10 8.79 17.38
N GLY A 135 -13.38 8.20 18.53
CA GLY A 135 -14.14 8.84 19.60
C GLY A 135 -15.47 9.41 19.11
N LEU A 136 -15.76 10.67 19.43
CA LEU A 136 -16.97 11.38 19.00
C LEU A 136 -17.14 11.47 17.48
N ARG A 137 -16.03 11.42 16.70
CA ARG A 137 -16.07 11.50 15.23
C ARG A 137 -16.48 10.19 14.56
N TYR A 138 -16.51 9.09 15.30
CA TYR A 138 -16.90 7.78 14.76
C TYR A 138 -18.29 7.82 14.15
N ARG A 139 -19.27 8.48 14.79
CA ARG A 139 -20.67 8.51 14.33
C ARG A 139 -20.83 9.05 12.91
N SER A 140 -20.07 10.08 12.55
CA SER A 140 -20.10 10.71 11.22
C SER A 140 -19.30 9.95 10.16
N GLY A 141 -18.40 9.05 10.58
CA GLY A 141 -17.45 8.36 9.70
C GLY A 141 -17.59 6.85 9.65
N LYS A 142 -18.49 6.24 10.44
CA LYS A 142 -18.52 4.79 10.72
C LYS A 142 -18.53 3.91 9.46
N ASP A 143 -19.18 4.36 8.38
CA ASP A 143 -19.36 3.58 7.15
C ASP A 143 -18.37 3.99 6.04
N LYS A 144 -17.39 4.86 6.34
CA LYS A 144 -16.45 5.40 5.35
C LYS A 144 -15.15 4.61 5.17
N GLY A 145 -14.98 3.51 5.92
CA GLY A 145 -13.78 2.66 5.90
C GLY A 145 -12.62 3.21 6.72
N ASN A 146 -11.44 2.58 6.62
CA ASN A 146 -10.23 2.93 7.36
C ASN A 146 -9.63 4.27 6.91
N ILE A 147 -8.63 4.78 7.65
CA ILE A 147 -8.23 6.18 7.56
C ILE A 147 -6.73 6.31 7.40
N LEU A 148 -6.29 7.13 6.43
CA LEU A 148 -4.94 7.71 6.42
C LEU A 148 -4.98 9.07 7.10
N LEU A 149 -4.01 9.33 7.98
CA LEU A 149 -3.88 10.64 8.61
C LEU A 149 -3.11 11.55 7.66
N PHE A 150 -3.83 12.51 7.08
CA PHE A 150 -3.28 13.60 6.29
C PHE A 150 -3.16 14.85 7.19
N GLU A 151 -2.66 15.93 6.64
CA GLU A 151 -2.61 17.23 7.29
C GLU A 151 -3.66 18.18 6.69
N ASP A 152 -4.22 19.04 7.55
CA ASP A 152 -4.92 20.24 7.11
C ASP A 152 -3.97 21.45 7.00
N GLU A 153 -4.51 22.60 6.64
CA GLU A 153 -3.73 23.84 6.45
C GLU A 153 -3.06 24.36 7.74
N ASN A 154 -3.43 23.81 8.90
CA ASN A 154 -2.89 24.17 10.21
C ASN A 154 -2.02 23.05 10.82
N SER A 155 -1.56 22.09 10.01
CA SER A 155 -0.79 20.91 10.45
C SER A 155 -1.51 20.05 11.50
N MET A 156 -2.85 20.09 11.50
CA MET A 156 -3.70 19.22 12.31
C MET A 156 -4.04 17.96 11.51
N VAL A 157 -4.43 16.90 12.21
CA VAL A 157 -4.89 15.67 11.55
C VAL A 157 -6.15 15.92 10.70
N TYR A 158 -6.00 15.75 9.39
CA TYR A 158 -7.07 15.52 8.45
C TYR A 158 -7.31 14.00 8.33
N HIS A 159 -8.55 13.56 8.56
CA HIS A 159 -8.90 12.14 8.44
C HIS A 159 -9.31 11.86 7.00
N LEU A 160 -8.41 11.29 6.21
CA LEU A 160 -8.74 10.86 4.85
C LEU A 160 -9.27 9.43 4.91
N PHE A 161 -10.59 9.29 4.87
CA PHE A 161 -11.23 7.98 4.87
C PHE A 161 -11.02 7.27 3.53
N GLU A 162 -11.10 5.94 3.55
CA GLU A 162 -11.05 5.08 2.37
C GLU A 162 -11.99 5.55 1.26
N GLN A 163 -13.24 5.88 1.60
CA GLN A 163 -14.20 6.37 0.62
C GLN A 163 -13.78 7.71 0.00
N ASP A 164 -13.26 8.63 0.81
CA ASP A 164 -12.81 9.94 0.33
C ASP A 164 -11.55 9.78 -0.56
N LEU A 165 -10.65 8.83 -0.23
CA LEU A 165 -9.48 8.47 -1.05
C LEU A 165 -9.91 7.90 -2.41
N LYS A 166 -10.91 6.99 -2.44
CA LYS A 166 -11.48 6.44 -3.68
C LYS A 166 -12.00 7.55 -4.58
N ASP A 167 -12.75 8.48 -4.02
CA ASP A 167 -13.37 9.56 -4.78
C ASP A 167 -12.32 10.56 -5.30
N LEU A 168 -11.26 10.83 -4.52
CA LEU A 168 -10.15 11.66 -4.95
C LEU A 168 -9.41 11.04 -6.15
N ILE A 169 -9.02 9.78 -6.07
CA ILE A 169 -8.23 9.12 -7.14
C ILE A 169 -9.05 8.93 -8.42
N LYS A 170 -10.35 8.60 -8.31
CA LYS A 170 -11.22 8.45 -9.49
C LYS A 170 -11.20 9.68 -10.40
N THR A 171 -11.02 10.86 -9.83
CA THR A 171 -11.05 12.12 -10.58
C THR A 171 -9.74 12.46 -11.30
N THR A 172 -8.64 11.75 -11.08
CA THR A 172 -7.32 12.10 -11.65
C THR A 172 -6.90 11.25 -12.84
N GLN A 173 -7.56 10.10 -13.10
CA GLN A 173 -7.25 9.16 -14.20
C GLN A 173 -5.76 8.79 -14.32
N THR A 174 -5.03 8.79 -13.20
CA THR A 174 -3.59 8.55 -13.18
C THR A 174 -3.28 7.07 -13.27
N GLN A 175 -2.37 6.69 -14.16
CA GLN A 175 -1.77 5.36 -14.19
C GLN A 175 -0.42 5.42 -13.47
N LEU A 176 -0.28 4.68 -12.38
CA LEU A 176 0.93 4.60 -11.56
C LEU A 176 1.58 3.24 -11.77
N GLU A 177 2.89 3.19 -11.98
CA GLU A 177 3.61 1.92 -12.06
C GLU A 177 3.69 1.24 -10.70
N VAL A 178 3.87 2.05 -9.65
CA VAL A 178 3.93 1.59 -8.27
C VAL A 178 3.42 2.63 -7.28
N VAL A 179 2.66 2.16 -6.28
CA VAL A 179 2.32 2.94 -5.10
C VAL A 179 2.89 2.26 -3.86
N VAL A 180 3.60 3.01 -3.03
CA VAL A 180 4.09 2.56 -1.73
C VAL A 180 3.35 3.34 -0.65
N VAL A 181 2.60 2.64 0.21
CA VAL A 181 1.91 3.24 1.35
C VAL A 181 2.60 2.77 2.64
N ALA A 182 3.64 3.49 3.05
CA ALA A 182 4.42 3.27 4.27
C ALA A 182 3.66 3.81 5.49
N SER A 183 2.61 3.09 5.87
CA SER A 183 1.76 3.42 7.01
C SER A 183 1.23 2.14 7.66
N CYS A 184 1.01 2.15 8.96
CA CYS A 184 0.24 1.10 9.64
C CYS A 184 -1.18 1.04 9.05
N GLN A 185 -1.79 -0.15 9.01
CA GLN A 185 -3.12 -0.38 8.45
C GLN A 185 -3.30 0.13 7.01
N SER A 186 -2.26 0.13 6.19
CA SER A 186 -2.30 0.70 4.82
C SER A 186 -2.87 -0.23 3.75
N GLN A 187 -3.23 -1.47 4.08
CA GLN A 187 -3.77 -2.43 3.10
C GLN A 187 -4.98 -1.88 2.34
N PHE A 188 -5.94 -1.26 3.02
CA PHE A 188 -7.13 -0.68 2.38
C PHE A 188 -6.75 0.40 1.35
N ALA A 189 -5.80 1.27 1.69
CA ALA A 189 -5.35 2.34 0.80
C ALA A 189 -4.66 1.73 -0.42
N GLY A 190 -3.87 0.68 -0.21
CA GLY A 190 -3.29 -0.08 -1.28
C GLY A 190 -4.32 -0.68 -2.24
N GLU A 191 -5.37 -1.31 -1.70
CA GLU A 191 -6.47 -1.86 -2.50
C GLU A 191 -7.21 -0.76 -3.29
N VAL A 192 -7.37 0.43 -2.71
CA VAL A 192 -7.95 1.59 -3.42
C VAL A 192 -7.10 1.99 -4.64
N PHE A 193 -5.79 2.12 -4.49
CA PHE A 193 -4.90 2.45 -5.62
C PHE A 193 -4.86 1.34 -6.67
N LEU A 194 -4.85 0.08 -6.26
CA LEU A 194 -4.89 -1.06 -7.18
C LEU A 194 -6.19 -1.06 -8.00
N ASN A 195 -7.34 -0.87 -7.35
CA ASN A 195 -8.64 -0.79 -8.01
C ASN A 195 -8.77 0.43 -8.93
N ALA A 196 -7.99 1.49 -8.67
CA ALA A 196 -7.91 2.67 -9.53
C ALA A 196 -6.96 2.49 -10.74
N GLY A 197 -6.25 1.36 -10.85
CA GLY A 197 -5.42 1.04 -12.00
C GLY A 197 -3.90 1.18 -11.78
N ALA A 198 -3.43 1.35 -10.54
CA ALA A 198 -2.00 1.22 -10.26
C ALA A 198 -1.52 -0.21 -10.59
N LYS A 199 -0.40 -0.37 -11.29
CA LYS A 199 0.10 -1.71 -11.69
C LYS A 199 0.61 -2.52 -10.51
N HIS A 200 1.27 -1.85 -9.56
CA HIS A 200 1.77 -2.47 -8.34
C HIS A 200 1.48 -1.61 -7.13
N VAL A 201 1.30 -2.27 -5.99
CA VAL A 201 1.10 -1.61 -4.71
C VAL A 201 1.90 -2.34 -3.64
N VAL A 202 2.61 -1.57 -2.82
CA VAL A 202 3.31 -2.02 -1.61
C VAL A 202 2.63 -1.38 -0.42
N CYS A 203 2.13 -2.20 0.51
CA CYS A 203 1.46 -1.76 1.73
C CYS A 203 1.77 -2.71 2.89
N ILE A 204 1.41 -2.29 4.09
CA ILE A 204 1.48 -3.09 5.30
C ILE A 204 0.15 -3.84 5.45
N MET A 205 0.25 -5.16 5.60
CA MET A 205 -0.90 -6.04 5.78
C MET A 205 -1.72 -5.63 7.00
N GLN A 206 -3.05 -5.76 6.90
CA GLN A 206 -3.97 -5.41 7.98
C GLN A 206 -3.59 -6.12 9.30
N GLY A 207 -3.56 -5.35 10.39
CA GLY A 207 -3.19 -5.82 11.73
C GLY A 207 -1.68 -5.96 11.97
N GLN A 208 -0.83 -5.70 10.97
CA GLN A 208 0.62 -5.71 11.12
C GLN A 208 1.16 -4.30 11.39
N LYS A 209 2.30 -4.25 12.08
CA LYS A 209 3.06 -3.02 12.32
C LYS A 209 4.44 -3.13 11.66
N ILE A 210 4.98 -1.99 11.28
CA ILE A 210 6.36 -1.87 10.80
C ILE A 210 7.04 -0.77 11.62
N GLY A 211 8.31 -0.98 11.97
CA GLY A 211 9.09 0.03 12.68
C GLY A 211 9.79 0.98 11.70
N ASP A 212 10.05 2.20 12.15
CA ASP A 212 10.62 3.27 11.32
C ASP A 212 11.93 2.85 10.64
N LYS A 213 12.86 2.23 11.37
CA LYS A 213 14.13 1.73 10.80
C LYS A 213 13.91 0.74 9.64
N SER A 214 12.87 -0.08 9.74
CA SER A 214 12.52 -1.04 8.69
C SER A 214 11.93 -0.35 7.48
N CYS A 215 11.09 0.69 7.66
CA CYS A 215 10.61 1.54 6.57
C CYS A 215 11.76 2.25 5.87
N LEU A 216 12.66 2.90 6.62
CA LEU A 216 13.83 3.60 6.09
C LEU A 216 14.71 2.68 5.24
N LEU A 217 15.06 1.51 5.77
CA LEU A 217 15.89 0.54 5.07
C LEU A 217 15.17 -0.04 3.84
N PHE A 218 13.89 -0.38 3.99
CA PHE A 218 13.07 -0.88 2.89
C PHE A 218 13.06 0.13 1.74
N SER A 219 12.67 1.38 2.00
CA SER A 219 12.52 2.42 1.00
C SER A 219 13.84 2.72 0.28
N LYS A 220 14.95 2.82 1.03
CA LYS A 220 16.29 2.98 0.46
C LYS A 220 16.63 1.88 -0.53
N VAL A 221 16.53 0.61 -0.11
CA VAL A 221 16.90 -0.54 -0.96
C VAL A 221 15.94 -0.71 -2.13
N PHE A 222 14.64 -0.51 -1.89
CA PHE A 222 13.60 -0.63 -2.90
C PHE A 222 13.82 0.36 -4.05
N TYR A 223 14.01 1.65 -3.75
CA TYR A 223 14.19 2.65 -4.80
C TYR A 223 15.57 2.58 -5.47
N GLN A 224 16.62 2.20 -4.73
CA GLN A 224 17.92 1.91 -5.33
C GLN A 224 17.81 0.79 -6.36
N THR A 225 17.18 -0.33 -6.01
CA THR A 225 17.04 -1.47 -6.92
C THR A 225 16.09 -1.18 -8.09
N LEU A 226 15.01 -0.45 -7.83
CA LEU A 226 14.02 -0.07 -8.83
C LEU A 226 14.58 0.90 -9.87
N PHE A 227 15.16 2.04 -9.45
CA PHE A 227 15.55 3.10 -10.38
C PHE A 227 17.00 3.01 -10.84
N VAL A 228 17.93 2.60 -9.97
CA VAL A 228 19.37 2.57 -10.30
C VAL A 228 19.76 1.25 -10.94
N LYS A 229 19.28 0.12 -10.38
CA LYS A 229 19.57 -1.22 -10.93
C LYS A 229 18.60 -1.64 -12.04
N ASN A 230 17.53 -0.87 -12.24
CA ASN A 230 16.51 -1.10 -13.25
C ASN A 230 15.88 -2.51 -13.14
N TYR A 231 15.68 -2.98 -11.90
CA TYR A 231 14.90 -4.20 -11.65
C TYR A 231 13.41 -3.90 -11.71
N ASN A 232 12.59 -4.92 -11.98
CA ASN A 232 11.14 -4.77 -11.91
C ASN A 232 10.67 -4.61 -10.44
N VAL A 233 9.44 -4.14 -10.27
CA VAL A 233 8.87 -3.85 -8.95
C VAL A 233 8.90 -5.05 -8.00
N CYS A 234 8.56 -6.25 -8.48
CA CYS A 234 8.53 -7.48 -7.67
C CYS A 234 9.93 -7.88 -7.18
N THR A 235 10.93 -7.83 -8.06
CA THR A 235 12.32 -8.11 -7.72
C THR A 235 12.86 -7.09 -6.72
N SER A 236 12.64 -5.79 -6.96
CA SER A 236 13.04 -4.73 -6.02
C SER A 236 12.38 -4.88 -4.66
N PHE A 237 11.08 -5.22 -4.62
CA PHE A 237 10.35 -5.49 -3.38
C PHE A 237 10.96 -6.66 -2.62
N GLN A 238 11.24 -7.78 -3.31
CA GLN A 238 11.79 -8.97 -2.67
C GLN A 238 13.18 -8.72 -2.09
N ILE A 239 14.06 -8.03 -2.83
CA ILE A 239 15.40 -7.65 -2.34
C ILE A 239 15.28 -6.75 -1.10
N ALA A 240 14.47 -5.69 -1.16
CA ALA A 240 14.29 -4.77 -0.04
C ALA A 240 13.73 -5.47 1.20
N LYS A 241 12.75 -6.37 1.02
CA LYS A 241 12.19 -7.18 2.10
C LYS A 241 13.23 -8.11 2.73
N ASP A 242 14.10 -8.72 1.93
CA ASP A 242 15.12 -9.61 2.44
C ASP A 242 16.25 -8.86 3.17
N GLU A 243 16.62 -7.66 2.73
CA GLU A 243 17.55 -6.79 3.48
C GLU A 243 16.98 -6.40 4.85
N VAL A 244 15.70 -6.01 4.91
CA VAL A 244 15.04 -5.69 6.19
C VAL A 244 15.06 -6.89 7.16
N LYS A 245 14.83 -8.11 6.66
CA LYS A 245 14.87 -9.32 7.50
C LYS A 245 16.25 -9.62 8.08
N LYS A 246 17.34 -9.24 7.39
CA LYS A 246 18.70 -9.47 7.90
C LYS A 246 18.94 -8.62 9.15
N VAL A 247 18.48 -7.38 9.13
CA VAL A 247 18.70 -6.41 10.22
C VAL A 247 17.75 -6.62 11.41
N ILE A 248 16.54 -7.16 11.21
CA ILE A 248 15.60 -7.46 12.31
C ILE A 248 16.00 -8.73 13.09
N LYS A 249 16.82 -9.61 12.51
CA LYS A 249 17.28 -10.85 13.14
C LYS A 249 18.52 -10.69 14.01
N GLU A 250 19.13 -9.51 14.01
CA GLU A 250 20.22 -9.09 14.88
C GLU A 250 19.68 -8.28 16.06
#